data_AF-A0A5B0MKH5-F1
#
_entry.id   AF-A0A5B0MKH5-F1
#
_cell.length_a   1.000
_cell.length_b   1.000
_cell.length_c   1.000
_cell.angle_alpha   90.00
_cell.angle_beta   90.00
_cell.angle_gamma   90.00
#
_symmetry.space_group_name_H-M   'P 1'
#
loop_
_entity.id
_entity.type
_entity.pdbx_description
1 polymer ?
#
loop_
_entity_poly.entity_id
_entity_poly.type
_entity_poly.pdbx_seq_one_letter_code
_entity_poly.pdbx_strand_id
1 'polypeptide(L)'
;MHAAEEQNSRLLIWHAKSKLYLHAVESYSERQPLYRGTHIGTTLSTRILAAIDRRKRPIKASLKKFNDYRKAHLERFAPDQLALPENQPLNYQKFINLSLDDPFWQDVYLFHSQAPWAINGDVRTGIQAMLTLERSEEEKKLIAQELTSTMSWAVKHHGSICSKLDDVGKLLQLYGCYKLSESFISHLWLFIAQRMVAALNEIDGDDNEDTNAETANNDPETQSITSINLGECEEVVKLGIVKHLLEDELTKHNTLLRSWEMDIFDLWKEIHGVTSLTEDPWFLLMNSLRPELSNATELGGNLGSDDINVYDEDIGSDGMGEDIDPAEVANMLSEDASNDEVNDEVI
;
A
#
# COMPACT_ATOMS: atom_id res chain seq x y z
N MET A 1 -2.23 -52.36 -16.48
CA MET A 1 -2.01 -52.21 -15.02
C MET A 1 -1.00 -51.11 -14.74
N HIS A 2 0.20 -51.15 -15.33
CA HIS A 2 1.27 -50.16 -15.15
C HIS A 2 0.88 -48.68 -15.37
N ALA A 3 0.15 -48.36 -16.45
CA ALA A 3 -0.27 -46.98 -16.75
C ALA A 3 -1.26 -46.39 -15.72
N ALA A 4 -2.10 -47.22 -15.10
CA ALA A 4 -3.04 -46.77 -14.07
C ALA A 4 -2.34 -46.52 -12.73
N GLU A 5 -1.33 -47.33 -12.41
CA GLU A 5 -0.48 -47.15 -11.23
C GLU A 5 0.38 -45.88 -11.35
N GLU A 6 0.95 -45.64 -12.53
CA GLU A 6 1.69 -44.42 -12.84
C GLU A 6 0.78 -43.18 -12.67
N GLN A 7 -0.41 -43.21 -13.25
CA GLN A 7 -1.38 -42.12 -13.11
C GLN A 7 -1.75 -41.86 -11.64
N ASN A 8 -1.96 -42.91 -10.85
CA ASN A 8 -2.27 -42.78 -9.42
C ASN A 8 -1.10 -42.14 -8.64
N SER A 9 0.13 -42.55 -8.92
CA SER A 9 1.31 -41.95 -8.28
C SER A 9 1.51 -40.48 -8.66
N ARG A 10 1.24 -40.09 -9.91
CA ARG A 10 1.24 -38.69 -10.35
C ARG A 10 0.17 -37.87 -9.62
N LEU A 11 -1.02 -38.43 -9.41
CA LEU A 11 -2.10 -37.79 -8.63
C LEU A 11 -1.70 -37.55 -7.16
N LEU A 12 -0.99 -38.49 -6.52
CA LEU A 12 -0.50 -38.32 -5.15
C LEU A 12 0.53 -37.18 -5.05
N ILE A 13 1.45 -37.11 -6.01
CA ILE A 13 2.42 -36.01 -6.11
C ILE A 13 1.68 -34.69 -6.30
N TRP A 14 0.67 -34.66 -7.19
CA TRP A 14 -0.15 -33.48 -7.42
C TRP A 14 -0.86 -32.98 -6.19
N HIS A 15 -1.59 -33.86 -5.51
CA HIS A 15 -2.29 -33.50 -4.29
C HIS A 15 -1.33 -32.96 -3.22
N ALA A 16 -0.14 -33.57 -3.07
CA ALA A 16 0.88 -33.10 -2.15
C ALA A 16 1.46 -31.72 -2.56
N LYS A 17 1.73 -31.51 -3.86
CA LYS A 17 2.25 -30.24 -4.40
C LYS A 17 1.24 -29.10 -4.27
N SER A 18 -0.03 -29.34 -4.58
CA SER A 18 -1.12 -28.37 -4.39
C SER A 18 -1.26 -27.96 -2.92
N LYS A 19 -1.10 -28.92 -1.99
CA LYS A 19 -1.10 -28.61 -0.55
C LYS A 19 0.13 -27.80 -0.12
N LEU A 20 1.29 -28.04 -0.74
CA LEU A 20 2.47 -27.20 -0.54
C LEU A 20 2.27 -25.77 -1.06
N TYR A 21 1.64 -25.62 -2.22
CA TYR A 21 1.33 -24.31 -2.79
C TYR A 21 0.42 -23.49 -1.86
N LEU A 22 -0.62 -24.13 -1.30
CA LEU A 22 -1.48 -23.49 -0.30
C LEU A 22 -0.66 -22.96 0.89
N HIS A 23 0.25 -23.76 1.42
CA HIS A 23 1.13 -23.31 2.50
C HIS A 23 2.09 -22.18 2.10
N ALA A 24 2.54 -22.14 0.83
CA ALA A 24 3.36 -21.06 0.32
C ALA A 24 2.59 -19.73 0.28
N VAL A 25 1.35 -19.75 -0.23
CA VAL A 25 0.45 -18.59 -0.28
C VAL A 25 0.14 -18.07 1.13
N GLU A 26 -0.20 -18.98 2.06
CA GLU A 26 -0.44 -18.61 3.46
C GLU A 26 0.79 -18.00 4.13
N SER A 27 1.97 -18.59 3.91
CA SER A 27 3.22 -18.06 4.47
C SER A 27 3.57 -16.70 3.87
N TYR A 28 3.23 -16.45 2.60
CA TYR A 28 3.44 -15.18 1.94
C TYR A 28 2.50 -14.11 2.52
N SER A 29 1.20 -14.41 2.65
CA SER A 29 0.21 -13.46 3.19
C SER A 29 0.46 -13.08 4.65
N GLU A 30 0.96 -13.99 5.48
CA GLU A 30 1.33 -13.70 6.87
C GLU A 30 2.54 -12.78 7.00
N ARG A 31 3.44 -12.78 6.01
CA ARG A 31 4.63 -11.93 5.99
C ARG A 31 4.36 -10.55 5.42
N GLN A 32 3.32 -10.38 4.59
CA GLN A 32 2.96 -9.09 3.96
C GLN A 32 2.92 -7.89 4.93
N PRO A 33 2.35 -8.00 6.15
CA PRO A 33 2.30 -6.87 7.07
C PRO A 33 3.69 -6.37 7.45
N LEU A 34 4.70 -7.25 7.52
CA LEU A 34 6.08 -6.90 7.90
C LEU A 34 6.80 -6.04 6.86
N TYR A 35 6.40 -6.12 5.59
CA TYR A 35 7.09 -5.43 4.49
C TYR A 35 6.46 -4.09 4.09
N ARG A 36 5.23 -3.78 4.51
CA ARG A 36 4.49 -2.59 4.05
C ARG A 36 4.99 -1.24 4.59
N GLY A 37 6.22 -1.15 5.10
CA GLY A 37 6.83 0.10 5.57
C GLY A 37 6.09 0.79 6.73
N THR A 38 5.04 0.16 7.28
CA THR A 38 4.30 0.67 8.43
C THR A 38 5.10 0.35 9.69
N HIS A 39 5.26 1.31 10.59
CA HIS A 39 5.87 1.05 11.90
C HIS A 39 4.97 0.11 12.70
N ILE A 40 5.26 -1.20 12.62
CA ILE A 40 4.51 -2.24 13.31
C ILE A 40 4.97 -2.27 14.76
N GLY A 41 4.04 -2.04 15.68
CA GLY A 41 4.33 -2.17 17.11
C GLY A 41 4.83 -3.58 17.47
N THR A 42 5.62 -3.67 18.54
CA THR A 42 6.27 -4.91 19.01
C THR A 42 5.29 -6.08 19.24
N THR A 43 4.08 -5.79 19.73
CA THR A 43 3.02 -6.79 19.97
C THR A 43 2.52 -7.45 18.68
N LEU A 44 2.38 -6.70 17.58
CA LEU A 44 1.90 -7.26 16.32
C LEU A 44 3.02 -8.05 15.63
N SER A 45 4.26 -7.52 15.65
CA SER A 45 5.44 -8.22 15.12
C SER A 45 5.67 -9.57 15.81
N THR A 46 5.62 -9.63 17.15
CA THR A 46 5.77 -10.87 17.91
C THR A 46 4.68 -11.90 17.62
N ARG A 47 3.42 -11.46 17.45
CA ARG A 47 2.31 -12.35 17.05
C ARG A 47 2.49 -12.92 15.65
N ILE A 48 2.97 -12.11 14.70
CA ILE A 48 3.26 -12.56 13.34
C ILE A 48 4.40 -13.59 13.35
N LEU A 49 5.50 -13.32 14.06
CA LEU A 49 6.62 -14.26 14.18
C LEU A 49 6.18 -15.59 14.82
N ALA A 50 5.36 -15.55 15.87
CA ALA A 50 4.81 -16.74 16.50
C ALA A 50 3.88 -17.53 15.56
N ALA A 51 3.12 -16.86 14.68
CA ALA A 51 2.30 -17.53 13.66
C ALA A 51 3.17 -18.25 12.62
N ILE A 52 4.23 -17.58 12.14
CA ILE A 52 5.20 -18.15 11.20
C ILE A 52 5.86 -19.41 11.80
N ASP A 53 6.28 -19.36 13.07
CA ASP A 53 6.89 -20.50 13.76
C ASP A 53 5.93 -21.70 13.89
N ARG A 54 4.65 -21.44 14.17
CA ARG A 54 3.61 -22.49 14.25
C ARG A 54 3.43 -23.22 12.91
N ARG A 55 3.58 -22.53 11.77
CA ARG A 55 3.43 -23.13 10.43
C ARG A 55 4.60 -23.97 9.98
N LYS A 56 5.79 -23.80 10.57
CA LYS A 56 7.00 -24.55 10.21
C LYS A 56 6.80 -26.07 10.27
N ARG A 57 6.09 -26.58 11.29
CA ARG A 57 5.86 -28.02 11.47
C ARG A 57 4.90 -28.60 10.41
N PRO A 58 3.69 -28.02 10.17
CA PRO A 58 2.84 -28.42 9.05
C PRO A 58 3.53 -28.40 7.68
N ILE A 59 4.31 -27.35 7.39
CA ILE A 59 5.04 -27.23 6.12
C ILE A 59 6.03 -28.38 5.98
N LYS A 60 6.87 -28.66 6.99
CA LYS A 60 7.82 -29.78 6.97
C LYS A 60 7.12 -31.13 6.76
N ALA A 61 5.94 -31.33 7.34
CA ALA A 61 5.17 -32.56 7.16
C ALA A 61 4.64 -32.72 5.72
N SER A 62 4.07 -31.64 5.14
CA SER A 62 3.62 -31.62 3.74
C SER A 62 4.80 -31.79 2.77
N LEU A 63 5.95 -31.21 3.09
CA LEU A 63 7.19 -31.29 2.31
C LEU A 63 7.74 -32.72 2.28
N LYS A 64 7.76 -33.38 3.44
CA LYS A 64 8.13 -34.80 3.55
C LYS A 64 7.25 -35.66 2.64
N LYS A 65 5.92 -35.51 2.73
CA LYS A 65 4.97 -36.27 1.88
C LYS A 65 5.22 -36.05 0.39
N PHE A 66 5.44 -34.81 -0.04
CA PHE A 66 5.75 -34.51 -1.43
C PHE A 66 7.06 -35.18 -1.89
N ASN A 67 8.13 -35.06 -1.10
CA ASN A 67 9.42 -35.68 -1.41
C ASN A 67 9.31 -37.22 -1.46
N ASP A 68 8.58 -37.83 -0.51
CA ASP A 68 8.36 -39.27 -0.45
C ASP A 68 7.58 -39.77 -1.68
N TYR A 69 6.47 -39.11 -2.06
CA TYR A 69 5.71 -39.49 -3.26
C TYR A 69 6.50 -39.29 -4.55
N ARG A 70 7.24 -38.19 -4.66
CA ARG A 70 8.08 -37.92 -5.84
C ARG A 70 9.19 -38.96 -5.97
N LYS A 71 9.87 -39.28 -4.88
CA LYS A 71 10.91 -40.32 -4.84
C LYS A 71 10.35 -41.68 -5.25
N ALA A 72 9.23 -42.10 -4.67
CA ALA A 72 8.60 -43.39 -4.99
C ALA A 72 8.16 -43.50 -6.46
N HIS A 73 7.68 -42.40 -7.06
CA HIS A 73 7.37 -42.35 -8.49
C HIS A 73 8.62 -42.46 -9.37
N LEU A 74 9.65 -41.67 -9.06
CA LEU A 74 10.90 -41.69 -9.83
C LEU A 74 11.59 -43.06 -9.74
N GLU A 75 11.68 -43.66 -8.55
CA GLU A 75 12.28 -45.00 -8.38
C GLU A 75 11.57 -46.09 -9.21
N ARG A 76 10.24 -45.98 -9.38
CA ARG A 76 9.44 -47.00 -10.07
C ARG A 76 9.32 -46.77 -11.58
N PHE A 77 9.23 -45.52 -12.02
CA PHE A 77 8.88 -45.19 -13.40
C PHE A 77 9.99 -44.47 -14.19
N ALA A 78 10.94 -43.80 -13.51
CA ALA A 78 12.04 -43.05 -14.14
C ALA A 78 13.30 -42.99 -13.24
N PRO A 79 13.93 -44.15 -12.95
CA PRO A 79 15.05 -44.20 -12.01
C PRO A 79 16.30 -43.46 -12.50
N ASP A 80 16.43 -43.31 -13.82
CA ASP A 80 17.44 -42.49 -14.49
C ASP A 80 17.33 -41.00 -14.15
N GLN A 81 16.11 -40.51 -13.89
CA GLN A 81 15.87 -39.12 -13.53
C GLN A 81 16.08 -38.83 -12.04
N LEU A 82 16.22 -39.85 -11.20
CA LEU A 82 16.36 -39.71 -9.74
C LEU A 82 17.61 -38.91 -9.35
N ALA A 83 18.70 -39.05 -10.11
CA ALA A 83 19.98 -38.39 -9.85
C ALA A 83 20.04 -36.93 -10.30
N LEU A 84 19.03 -36.44 -11.03
CA LEU A 84 19.03 -35.07 -11.55
C LEU A 84 18.98 -34.03 -10.42
N PRO A 85 19.71 -32.90 -10.52
CA PRO A 85 19.70 -31.84 -9.51
C PRO A 85 18.31 -31.27 -9.20
N GLU A 86 17.43 -31.23 -10.21
CA GLU A 86 16.04 -30.75 -10.09
C GLU A 86 15.16 -31.67 -9.23
N ASN A 87 15.47 -32.97 -9.23
CA ASN A 87 14.71 -33.99 -8.52
C ASN A 87 15.18 -34.23 -7.08
N GLN A 88 16.19 -33.48 -6.63
CA GLN A 88 16.66 -33.51 -5.24
C GLN A 88 15.56 -33.08 -4.26
N PRO A 89 15.51 -33.66 -3.05
CA PRO A 89 14.46 -33.39 -2.08
C PRO A 89 14.40 -31.90 -1.74
N LEU A 90 13.19 -31.32 -1.79
CA LEU A 90 13.00 -29.92 -1.44
C LEU A 90 13.14 -29.76 0.07
N ASN A 91 14.05 -28.88 0.51
CA ASN A 91 14.25 -28.55 1.93
C ASN A 91 13.38 -27.34 2.33
N TYR A 92 13.10 -27.19 3.62
CA TYR A 92 12.30 -26.08 4.16
C TYR A 92 12.89 -24.71 3.83
N GLN A 93 14.22 -24.56 3.91
CA GLN A 93 14.90 -23.30 3.56
C GLN A 93 14.76 -22.97 2.07
N LYS A 94 14.87 -23.98 1.20
CA LYS A 94 14.64 -23.78 -0.25
C LYS A 94 13.18 -23.42 -0.50
N PHE A 95 12.24 -24.10 0.15
CA PHE A 95 10.80 -23.85 0.04
C PHE A 95 10.42 -22.42 0.47
N ILE A 96 10.93 -21.93 1.60
CA ILE A 96 10.53 -20.62 2.14
C ILE A 96 11.05 -19.45 1.30
N ASN A 97 12.05 -19.70 0.46
CA ASN A 97 12.65 -18.74 -0.46
C ASN A 97 12.09 -18.86 -1.89
N LEU A 98 11.21 -19.83 -2.17
CA LEU A 98 10.55 -19.93 -3.46
C LEU A 98 9.60 -18.75 -3.64
N SER A 99 9.70 -18.07 -4.77
CA SER A 99 8.67 -17.12 -5.21
C SER A 99 7.37 -17.88 -5.55
N LEU A 100 6.23 -17.20 -5.46
CA LEU A 100 4.96 -17.75 -5.96
C LEU A 100 4.99 -17.90 -7.50
N ASP A 101 5.81 -17.12 -8.18
CA ASP A 101 5.98 -17.16 -9.64
C ASP A 101 7.08 -18.13 -10.11
N ASP A 102 7.69 -18.87 -9.17
CA ASP A 102 8.78 -19.79 -9.49
C ASP A 102 8.33 -20.90 -10.48
N PRO A 103 9.15 -21.24 -11.50
CA PRO A 103 8.84 -22.31 -12.45
C PRO A 103 8.51 -23.65 -11.80
N PHE A 104 9.01 -23.91 -10.58
CA PHE A 104 8.63 -25.07 -9.76
C PHE A 104 7.11 -25.22 -9.64
N TRP A 105 6.35 -24.12 -9.53
CA TRP A 105 4.88 -24.17 -9.45
C TRP A 105 4.20 -24.36 -10.81
N GLN A 106 4.89 -24.04 -11.90
CA GLN A 106 4.38 -24.09 -13.28
C GLN A 106 4.62 -25.42 -14.00
N ASP A 107 5.04 -26.43 -13.23
CA ASP A 107 5.44 -27.73 -13.71
C ASP A 107 4.30 -28.47 -14.44
N VAL A 108 4.44 -28.51 -15.76
CA VAL A 108 3.51 -29.09 -16.74
C VAL A 108 3.25 -30.56 -16.47
N TYR A 109 4.21 -31.28 -15.86
CA TYR A 109 4.18 -32.73 -15.69
C TYR A 109 3.04 -33.22 -14.79
N LEU A 110 2.46 -32.30 -14.03
CA LEU A 110 1.42 -32.55 -13.04
C LEU A 110 0.00 -32.30 -13.56
N PHE A 111 -0.14 -31.71 -14.75
CA PHE A 111 -1.44 -31.51 -15.39
C PHE A 111 -1.77 -32.71 -16.30
N HIS A 112 -2.86 -33.39 -15.99
CA HIS A 112 -3.52 -34.42 -16.81
C HIS A 112 -3.85 -33.96 -18.24
N SER A 113 -3.81 -32.65 -18.49
CA SER A 113 -4.17 -32.04 -19.76
C SER A 113 -2.99 -32.10 -20.72
N GLN A 114 -3.16 -32.85 -21.81
CA GLN A 114 -2.22 -32.85 -22.94
C GLN A 114 -2.52 -31.71 -23.93
N ALA A 115 -3.37 -30.76 -23.55
CA ALA A 115 -3.77 -29.67 -24.42
C ALA A 115 -2.58 -28.72 -24.69
N PRO A 116 -2.58 -28.02 -25.84
CA PRO A 116 -1.48 -27.12 -26.22
C PRO A 116 -1.16 -26.06 -25.15
N TRP A 117 -2.16 -25.53 -24.45
CA TRP A 117 -1.97 -24.56 -23.36
C TRP A 117 -1.29 -25.13 -22.12
N ALA A 118 -1.26 -26.46 -21.93
CA ALA A 118 -0.62 -27.09 -20.80
C ALA A 118 0.85 -27.42 -21.11
N ILE A 119 1.14 -27.89 -22.34
CA ILE A 119 2.47 -28.39 -22.72
C ILE A 119 3.35 -27.31 -23.35
N ASN A 120 2.78 -26.51 -24.26
CA ASN A 120 3.56 -25.59 -25.07
C ASN A 120 3.81 -24.29 -24.28
N GLY A 121 5.09 -23.99 -24.01
CA GLY A 121 5.52 -22.77 -23.33
C GLY A 121 5.09 -21.50 -24.06
N ASP A 122 5.20 -21.46 -25.39
CA ASP A 122 4.82 -20.31 -26.21
C ASP A 122 3.32 -20.04 -26.15
N VAL A 123 2.50 -21.10 -26.12
CA VAL A 123 1.04 -20.96 -25.97
C VAL A 123 0.69 -20.37 -24.59
N ARG A 124 1.37 -20.80 -23.52
CA ARG A 124 1.18 -20.21 -22.19
C ARG A 124 1.62 -18.76 -22.11
N THR A 125 2.78 -18.44 -22.69
CA THR A 125 3.27 -17.06 -22.76
C THR A 125 2.31 -16.18 -23.55
N GLY A 126 1.77 -16.67 -24.66
CA GLY A 126 0.75 -15.97 -25.44
C GLY A 126 -0.54 -15.73 -24.66
N ILE A 127 -1.03 -16.73 -23.94
CA ILE A 127 -2.21 -16.59 -23.06
C ILE A 127 -1.93 -15.57 -21.95
N GLN A 128 -0.77 -15.66 -21.29
CA GLN A 128 -0.39 -14.73 -20.24
C GLN A 128 -0.29 -13.30 -20.75
N ALA A 129 0.34 -13.08 -21.90
CA ALA A 129 0.44 -11.77 -22.53
C ALA A 129 -0.94 -11.17 -22.84
N MET A 130 -1.87 -12.00 -23.33
CA MET A 130 -3.26 -11.59 -23.59
C MET A 130 -3.98 -11.22 -22.28
N LEU A 131 -3.89 -12.04 -21.23
CA LEU A 131 -4.49 -11.74 -19.93
C LEU A 131 -3.87 -10.49 -19.28
N THR A 132 -2.57 -10.27 -19.43
CA THR A 132 -1.91 -9.05 -18.96
C THR A 132 -2.42 -7.83 -19.71
N LEU A 133 -2.64 -7.93 -21.03
CA LEU A 133 -3.22 -6.86 -21.82
C LEU A 133 -4.64 -6.52 -21.35
N GLU A 134 -5.52 -7.52 -21.22
CA GLU A 134 -6.89 -7.34 -20.71
C GLU A 134 -6.88 -6.71 -19.32
N ARG A 135 -5.97 -7.17 -18.44
CA ARG A 135 -5.83 -6.60 -17.10
C ARG A 135 -5.36 -5.15 -17.12
N SER A 136 -4.42 -4.78 -17.98
CA SER A 136 -4.00 -3.38 -18.12
C SER A 136 -5.14 -2.49 -18.60
N GLU A 137 -6.02 -2.99 -19.48
CA GLU A 137 -7.23 -2.25 -19.88
C GLU A 137 -8.22 -2.07 -18.72
N GLU A 138 -8.39 -3.08 -17.88
CA GLU A 138 -9.21 -2.99 -16.66
C GLU A 138 -8.61 -2.00 -15.65
N GLU A 139 -7.30 -2.07 -15.40
CA GLU A 139 -6.61 -1.16 -14.49
C GLU A 139 -6.71 0.30 -14.96
N LYS A 140 -6.60 0.55 -16.27
CA LYS A 140 -6.84 1.88 -16.83
C LYS A 140 -8.25 2.40 -16.51
N LYS A 141 -9.28 1.54 -16.60
CA LYS A 141 -10.66 1.91 -16.25
C LYS A 141 -10.82 2.21 -14.75
N LEU A 142 -10.19 1.41 -13.89
CA LEU A 142 -10.21 1.62 -12.45
C LEU A 142 -9.53 2.94 -12.07
N ILE A 143 -8.35 3.23 -12.62
CA ILE A 143 -7.64 4.49 -12.38
C ILE A 143 -8.49 5.68 -12.85
N ALA A 144 -9.19 5.57 -14.00
CA ALA A 144 -10.10 6.61 -14.48
C ALA A 144 -11.25 6.89 -13.50
N GLN A 145 -11.83 5.84 -12.93
CA GLN A 145 -12.91 5.95 -11.96
C GLN A 145 -12.43 6.57 -10.64
N GLU A 146 -11.26 6.16 -10.15
CA GLU A 146 -10.66 6.73 -8.95
C GLU A 146 -10.28 8.20 -9.13
N LEU A 147 -9.76 8.57 -10.32
CA LEU A 147 -9.48 9.95 -10.67
C LEU A 147 -10.75 10.80 -10.61
N THR A 148 -11.82 10.35 -11.29
CA THR A 148 -13.12 11.05 -11.29
C THR A 148 -13.70 11.18 -9.89
N SER A 149 -13.55 10.13 -9.07
CA SER A 149 -14.03 10.12 -7.68
C SER A 149 -13.24 11.10 -6.81
N THR A 150 -11.93 11.16 -6.98
CA THR A 150 -11.02 12.09 -6.30
C THR A 150 -11.36 13.54 -6.65
N MET A 151 -11.50 13.85 -7.94
CA MET A 151 -11.92 15.16 -8.43
C MET A 151 -13.29 15.58 -7.86
N SER A 152 -14.27 14.67 -7.91
CA SER A 152 -15.61 14.91 -7.37
C SER A 152 -15.60 15.17 -5.87
N TRP A 153 -14.83 14.39 -5.10
CA TRP A 153 -14.64 14.61 -3.66
C TRP A 153 -14.06 16.00 -3.40
N ALA A 154 -13.01 16.38 -4.14
CA ALA A 154 -12.31 17.63 -3.91
C ALA A 154 -13.18 18.86 -4.20
N VAL A 155 -13.96 18.83 -5.29
CA VAL A 155 -14.97 19.86 -5.61
C VAL A 155 -16.04 19.94 -4.53
N LYS A 156 -16.59 18.78 -4.12
CA LYS A 156 -17.63 18.72 -3.08
C LYS A 156 -17.12 19.23 -1.73
N HIS A 157 -15.89 18.88 -1.36
CA HIS A 157 -15.26 19.31 -0.12
C HIS A 157 -15.06 20.83 -0.12
N HIS A 158 -14.51 21.38 -1.20
CA HIS A 158 -14.35 22.82 -1.38
C HIS A 158 -15.70 23.55 -1.24
N GLY A 159 -16.74 23.10 -1.96
CA GLY A 159 -18.09 23.68 -1.86
C GLY A 159 -18.70 23.58 -0.46
N SER A 160 -18.42 22.49 0.28
CA SER A 160 -18.90 22.33 1.66
C SER A 160 -18.25 23.32 2.62
N ILE A 161 -16.96 23.61 2.47
CA ILE A 161 -16.26 24.61 3.29
C ILE A 161 -16.83 26.00 2.99
N CYS A 162 -16.96 26.36 1.71
CA CYS A 162 -17.53 27.65 1.30
C CYS A 162 -18.96 27.86 1.81
N SER A 163 -19.84 26.85 1.72
CA SER A 163 -21.20 26.94 2.25
C SER A 163 -21.23 27.16 3.76
N LYS A 164 -20.38 26.45 4.52
CA LYS A 164 -20.30 26.65 5.98
C LYS A 164 -19.78 28.04 6.33
N LEU A 165 -18.82 28.55 5.55
CA LEU A 165 -18.29 29.89 5.73
C LEU A 165 -19.37 30.96 5.49
N ASP A 166 -20.20 30.79 4.46
CA ASP A 166 -21.33 31.66 4.17
C ASP A 166 -22.37 31.65 5.30
N ASP A 167 -22.68 30.47 5.85
CA ASP A 167 -23.64 30.34 6.95
C ASP A 167 -23.13 31.01 8.23
N VAL A 168 -21.85 30.80 8.58
CA VAL A 168 -21.20 31.50 9.71
C VAL A 168 -21.17 33.01 9.47
N GLY A 169 -20.91 33.44 8.23
CA GLY A 169 -20.95 34.86 7.84
C GLY A 169 -22.33 35.48 8.03
N LYS A 170 -23.40 34.81 7.60
CA LYS A 170 -24.79 35.26 7.82
C LYS A 170 -25.14 35.33 9.31
N LEU A 171 -24.73 34.35 10.10
CA LEU A 171 -24.94 34.36 11.55
C LEU A 171 -24.22 35.54 12.20
N LEU A 172 -22.97 35.81 11.83
CA LEU A 172 -22.23 36.98 12.32
C LEU A 172 -22.89 38.30 11.93
N GLN A 173 -23.44 38.42 10.72
CA GLN A 173 -24.20 39.61 10.30
C GLN A 173 -25.49 39.79 11.13
N LEU A 174 -26.23 38.70 11.38
CA LEU A 174 -27.42 38.73 12.23
C LEU A 174 -27.08 39.15 13.66
N TYR A 175 -26.08 38.52 14.27
CA TYR A 175 -25.62 38.87 15.63
C TYR A 175 -25.05 40.30 15.71
N GLY A 176 -24.37 40.76 14.67
CA GLY A 176 -23.91 42.16 14.54
C GLY A 176 -25.06 43.16 14.40
N CYS A 177 -26.18 42.80 13.76
CA CYS A 177 -27.39 43.61 13.72
C CYS A 177 -28.16 43.67 15.06
N TYR A 178 -28.03 42.65 15.93
CA TYR A 178 -28.67 42.63 17.26
C TYR A 178 -27.86 43.33 18.36
N LYS A 179 -26.55 43.56 18.17
CA LYS A 179 -25.70 44.32 19.10
C LYS A 179 -24.91 45.42 18.37
N LEU A 180 -25.53 46.61 18.37
CA LEU A 180 -24.95 47.94 18.60
C LEU A 180 -24.59 48.82 17.40
N SER A 181 -24.98 50.09 17.60
CA SER A 181 -24.55 51.29 16.88
C SER A 181 -23.04 51.33 16.67
N GLU A 182 -22.64 51.90 15.53
CA GLU A 182 -21.33 51.86 14.86
C GLU A 182 -20.07 52.13 15.71
N SER A 183 -20.18 52.63 16.96
CA SER A 183 -19.02 52.88 17.83
C SER A 183 -18.49 51.64 18.56
N PHE A 184 -19.28 50.57 18.72
CA PHE A 184 -18.88 49.43 19.56
C PHE A 184 -18.04 48.38 18.80
N ILE A 185 -18.25 48.24 17.49
CA ILE A 185 -17.59 47.22 16.65
C ILE A 185 -16.07 47.45 16.58
N SER A 186 -15.63 48.71 16.45
CA SER A 186 -14.21 49.06 16.37
C SER A 186 -13.45 48.78 17.66
N HIS A 187 -14.10 49.00 18.82
CA HIS A 187 -13.51 48.70 20.13
C HIS A 187 -13.50 47.20 20.44
N LEU A 188 -14.54 46.48 20.02
CA LEU A 188 -14.62 45.03 20.19
C LEU A 188 -13.59 44.29 19.34
N TRP A 189 -13.34 44.76 18.10
CA TRP A 189 -12.32 44.18 17.22
C TRP A 189 -10.91 44.34 17.80
N LEU A 190 -10.60 45.53 18.36
CA LEU A 190 -9.32 45.80 19.03
C LEU A 190 -9.16 44.96 20.32
N PHE A 191 -10.25 44.79 21.07
CA PHE A 191 -10.27 43.99 22.30
C PHE A 191 -10.12 42.49 22.03
N ILE A 192 -10.75 41.96 20.98
CA ILE A 192 -10.60 40.56 20.54
C ILE A 192 -9.18 40.31 20.03
N ALA A 193 -8.62 41.22 19.24
CA ALA A 193 -7.23 41.12 18.78
C ALA A 193 -6.24 41.13 19.98
N GLN A 194 -6.46 41.99 20.97
CA GLN A 194 -5.64 42.00 22.20
C GLN A 194 -5.79 40.72 23.03
N ARG A 195 -6.99 40.15 23.15
CA ARG A 195 -7.20 38.89 23.87
C ARG A 195 -6.61 37.67 23.15
N MET A 196 -6.65 37.63 21.82
CA MET A 196 -6.00 36.56 21.05
C MET A 196 -4.48 36.61 21.20
N VAL A 197 -3.87 37.81 21.18
CA VAL A 197 -2.43 37.99 21.40
C VAL A 197 -2.03 37.59 22.84
N ALA A 198 -2.86 37.91 23.84
CA ALA A 198 -2.61 37.49 25.23
C ALA A 198 -2.72 35.96 25.41
N ALA A 199 -3.73 35.33 24.81
CA ALA A 199 -3.92 33.88 24.90
C ALA A 199 -2.82 33.07 24.19
N LEU A 200 -2.21 33.62 23.13
CA LEU A 200 -1.05 33.00 22.48
C LEU A 200 0.24 33.13 23.30
N ASN A 201 0.39 34.23 24.05
CA ASN A 201 1.54 34.44 24.94
C ASN A 201 1.44 33.64 26.26
N GLU A 202 0.25 33.22 26.67
CA GLU A 202 0.03 32.38 27.87
C GLU A 202 0.27 30.87 27.60
N ILE A 203 0.46 30.44 26.35
CA ILE A 203 0.68 29.02 26.01
C ILE A 203 2.16 28.63 26.00
N ASP A 204 3.10 29.59 26.05
CA ASP A 204 4.55 29.32 26.13
C ASP A 204 5.09 29.36 27.58
N GLY A 205 4.20 29.20 28.56
CA GLY A 205 4.54 29.31 29.97
C GLY A 205 3.85 28.25 30.82
N ASP A 206 4.63 27.20 31.10
CA ASP A 206 4.58 26.38 32.31
C ASP A 206 3.92 25.00 32.22
N ASP A 207 4.70 24.04 32.70
CA ASP A 207 4.53 22.60 32.62
C ASP A 207 3.51 22.07 33.65
N ASN A 208 2.98 20.87 33.35
CA ASN A 208 2.57 19.83 34.31
C ASN A 208 1.30 20.06 35.17
N GLU A 209 0.26 19.23 34.98
CA GLU A 209 -0.10 18.11 35.88
C GLU A 209 -1.48 17.52 35.53
N ASP A 210 -1.58 16.21 35.78
CA ASP A 210 -2.69 15.30 35.56
C ASP A 210 -4.06 15.77 36.07
N THR A 211 -5.15 15.34 35.41
CA THR A 211 -6.28 14.69 36.11
C THR A 211 -7.18 13.89 35.15
N ASN A 212 -7.41 12.64 35.55
CA ASN A 212 -8.29 11.64 34.95
C ASN A 212 -9.78 11.92 35.19
N ALA A 213 -10.66 11.43 34.29
CA ALA A 213 -11.72 10.44 34.56
C ALA A 213 -13.01 10.60 33.72
N GLU A 214 -13.22 9.60 32.86
CA GLU A 214 -14.44 8.77 32.70
C GLU A 214 -15.80 9.34 32.18
N THR A 215 -16.08 8.90 30.93
CA THR A 215 -17.30 8.23 30.41
C THR A 215 -18.69 8.87 30.47
N ALA A 216 -19.35 9.02 29.31
CA ALA A 216 -20.49 8.16 28.90
C ALA A 216 -21.10 8.53 27.52
N ASN A 217 -21.16 7.51 26.66
CA ASN A 217 -22.23 7.11 25.73
C ASN A 217 -22.63 7.92 24.46
N ASN A 218 -22.77 7.13 23.40
CA ASN A 218 -23.05 7.44 22.00
C ASN A 218 -24.56 7.54 21.68
N ASP A 219 -24.96 8.46 20.77
CA ASP A 219 -25.73 8.14 19.54
C ASP A 219 -25.81 9.39 18.62
N PRO A 220 -26.07 9.25 17.30
CA PRO A 220 -25.43 10.05 16.27
C PRO A 220 -26.46 10.84 15.45
N GLU A 221 -26.95 11.96 15.95
CA GLU A 221 -27.81 12.83 15.13
C GLU A 221 -27.62 14.28 15.55
N THR A 222 -27.17 15.11 14.60
CA THR A 222 -26.99 16.56 14.69
C THR A 222 -25.85 17.03 15.62
N GLN A 223 -24.60 16.91 15.19
CA GLN A 223 -23.53 17.75 15.74
C GLN A 223 -23.70 19.18 15.23
N SER A 224 -24.65 19.88 15.85
CA SER A 224 -24.76 21.33 15.77
C SER A 224 -23.43 21.95 16.22
N ILE A 225 -22.97 22.94 15.47
CA ILE A 225 -21.73 23.70 15.66
C ILE A 225 -21.63 24.33 17.08
N THR A 226 -22.72 24.30 17.85
CA THR A 226 -22.81 24.73 19.25
C THR A 226 -22.18 23.76 20.26
N SER A 227 -21.73 22.57 19.86
CA SER A 227 -21.24 21.53 20.80
C SER A 227 -19.75 21.65 21.15
N ILE A 228 -18.98 22.55 20.52
CA ILE A 228 -17.57 22.77 20.89
C ILE A 228 -17.55 23.62 22.17
N ASN A 229 -17.16 23.01 23.29
CA ASN A 229 -17.13 23.65 24.60
C ASN A 229 -15.91 24.59 24.74
N LEU A 230 -15.99 25.77 24.13
CA LEU A 230 -14.98 26.84 24.22
C LEU A 230 -15.06 27.65 25.54
N GLY A 231 -15.59 27.07 26.62
CA GLY A 231 -15.79 27.77 27.90
C GLY A 231 -16.85 28.90 27.84
N GLU A 232 -16.80 29.82 28.82
CA GLU A 232 -17.63 31.06 28.90
C GLU A 232 -17.26 32.10 27.82
N CYS A 233 -17.15 31.66 26.57
CA CYS A 233 -16.90 32.55 25.44
C CYS A 233 -18.24 33.01 24.85
N GLU A 234 -18.38 34.31 24.58
CA GLU A 234 -19.56 34.85 23.90
C GLU A 234 -19.74 34.20 22.52
N GLU A 235 -20.96 33.87 22.14
CA GLU A 235 -21.29 33.11 20.92
C GLU A 235 -20.72 33.75 19.64
N VAL A 236 -20.63 35.09 19.62
CA VAL A 236 -19.99 35.87 18.54
C VAL A 236 -18.50 35.55 18.40
N VAL A 237 -17.79 35.35 19.51
CA VAL A 237 -16.37 34.99 19.52
C VAL A 237 -16.19 33.55 19.05
N LYS A 238 -17.07 32.62 19.47
CA LYS A 238 -17.06 31.23 18.97
C LYS A 238 -17.25 31.18 17.46
N LEU A 239 -18.22 31.93 16.92
CA LEU A 239 -18.44 32.06 15.48
C LEU A 239 -17.24 32.68 14.75
N GLY A 240 -16.58 33.68 15.35
CA GLY A 240 -15.35 34.27 14.82
C GLY A 240 -14.19 33.27 14.72
N ILE A 241 -13.99 32.45 15.75
CA ILE A 241 -12.97 31.39 15.76
C ILE A 241 -13.28 30.34 14.70
N VAL A 242 -14.53 29.87 14.62
CA VAL A 242 -14.95 28.88 13.61
C VAL A 242 -14.78 29.44 12.19
N LYS A 243 -15.08 30.72 11.97
CA LYS A 243 -14.84 31.39 10.68
C LYS A 243 -13.37 31.34 10.28
N HIS A 244 -12.47 31.76 11.18
CA HIS A 244 -11.02 31.73 10.90
C HIS A 244 -10.49 30.32 10.68
N LEU A 245 -10.96 29.32 11.45
CA LEU A 245 -10.55 27.93 11.24
C LEU A 245 -11.01 27.40 9.88
N LEU A 246 -12.23 27.72 9.46
CA LEU A 246 -12.74 27.34 8.14
C LEU A 246 -12.00 28.07 7.00
N GLU A 247 -11.61 29.33 7.20
CA GLU A 247 -10.77 30.08 6.25
C GLU A 247 -9.38 29.44 6.13
N ASP A 248 -8.76 29.09 7.26
CA ASP A 248 -7.47 28.38 7.28
C ASP A 248 -7.57 27.02 6.57
N GLU A 249 -8.58 26.22 6.88
CA GLU A 249 -8.81 24.93 6.22
C GLU A 249 -9.08 25.09 4.72
N LEU A 250 -9.81 26.14 4.31
CA LEU A 250 -10.02 26.46 2.90
C LEU A 250 -8.69 26.79 2.19
N THR A 251 -7.79 27.54 2.85
CA THR A 251 -6.49 27.85 2.26
C THR A 251 -5.64 26.60 2.10
N LYS A 252 -5.60 25.72 3.12
CA LYS A 252 -4.89 24.43 3.05
C LYS A 252 -5.45 23.56 1.93
N HIS A 253 -6.77 23.42 1.85
CA HIS A 253 -7.43 22.67 0.78
C HIS A 253 -7.08 23.25 -0.59
N ASN A 254 -7.16 24.56 -0.77
CA ASN A 254 -6.81 25.21 -2.04
C ASN A 254 -5.34 25.02 -2.44
N THR A 255 -4.41 25.04 -1.47
CA THR A 255 -2.99 24.74 -1.75
C THR A 255 -2.80 23.29 -2.18
N LEU A 256 -3.52 22.34 -1.57
CA LEU A 256 -3.52 20.94 -1.96
C LEU A 256 -4.07 20.76 -3.38
N LEU A 257 -5.21 21.39 -3.70
CA LEU A 257 -5.80 21.28 -5.05
C LEU A 257 -4.85 21.82 -6.13
N ARG A 258 -4.14 22.92 -5.84
CA ARG A 258 -3.12 23.46 -6.74
C ARG A 258 -1.92 22.54 -6.92
N SER A 259 -1.51 21.84 -5.87
CA SER A 259 -0.43 20.85 -6.00
C SER A 259 -0.82 19.70 -6.93
N TRP A 260 -2.11 19.35 -6.99
CA TRP A 260 -2.62 18.27 -7.85
C TRP A 260 -3.00 18.73 -9.27
N GLU A 261 -2.98 20.03 -9.57
CA GLU A 261 -3.48 20.59 -10.85
C GLU A 261 -2.84 19.93 -12.07
N MET A 262 -1.50 19.85 -12.06
CA MET A 262 -0.72 19.32 -13.17
C MET A 262 -0.84 17.80 -13.26
N ASP A 263 -0.74 17.09 -12.14
CA ASP A 263 -0.82 15.63 -12.11
C ASP A 263 -2.19 15.14 -12.58
N ILE A 264 -3.28 15.79 -12.15
CA ILE A 264 -4.63 15.47 -12.58
C ILE A 264 -4.82 15.80 -14.07
N PHE A 265 -4.27 16.92 -14.54
CA PHE A 265 -4.35 17.28 -15.96
C PHE A 265 -3.63 16.26 -16.86
N ASP A 266 -2.42 15.86 -16.49
CA ASP A 266 -1.62 14.90 -17.26
C ASP A 266 -2.30 13.52 -17.26
N LEU A 267 -2.75 13.04 -16.10
CA LEU A 267 -3.45 11.77 -15.98
C LEU A 267 -4.79 11.77 -16.74
N TRP A 268 -5.56 12.87 -16.66
CA TRP A 268 -6.80 13.02 -17.41
C TRP A 268 -6.56 12.95 -18.92
N LYS A 269 -5.51 13.63 -19.40
CA LYS A 269 -5.11 13.63 -20.81
C LYS A 269 -4.69 12.23 -21.29
N GLU A 270 -3.97 11.48 -20.46
CA GLU A 270 -3.56 10.11 -20.77
C GLU A 270 -4.75 9.12 -20.83
N ILE A 271 -5.74 9.32 -19.96
CA ILE A 271 -6.90 8.44 -19.86
C ILE A 271 -7.95 8.75 -20.93
N HIS A 272 -8.34 10.03 -21.09
CA HIS A 272 -9.48 10.47 -21.89
C HIS A 272 -9.10 11.19 -23.19
N GLY A 273 -7.82 11.56 -23.39
CA GLY A 273 -7.36 12.37 -24.51
C GLY A 273 -7.62 13.87 -24.33
N VAL A 274 -7.48 14.65 -25.40
CA VAL A 274 -7.51 16.14 -25.37
C VAL A 274 -8.94 16.71 -25.39
N THR A 275 -9.96 15.89 -25.61
CA THR A 275 -11.26 16.34 -26.12
C THR A 275 -12.29 16.81 -25.08
N SER A 276 -12.05 16.69 -23.77
CA SER A 276 -13.12 16.92 -22.77
C SER A 276 -12.69 17.70 -21.51
N LEU A 277 -11.75 18.63 -21.66
CA LEU A 277 -11.20 19.40 -20.53
C LEU A 277 -12.12 20.53 -20.01
N THR A 278 -13.07 21.01 -20.81
CA THR A 278 -13.73 22.30 -20.53
C THR A 278 -15.04 22.21 -19.75
N GLU A 279 -15.60 21.01 -19.57
CA GLU A 279 -16.93 20.84 -18.95
C GLU A 279 -16.86 20.24 -17.54
N ASP A 280 -15.71 19.72 -17.10
CA ASP A 280 -15.63 19.07 -15.79
C ASP A 280 -15.63 20.11 -14.64
N PRO A 281 -16.45 19.90 -13.59
CA PRO A 281 -16.52 20.79 -12.42
C PRO A 281 -15.18 21.07 -11.74
N TRP A 282 -14.23 20.12 -11.80
CA TRP A 282 -12.88 20.31 -11.28
C TRP A 282 -12.12 21.39 -12.03
N PHE A 283 -12.12 21.37 -13.37
CA PHE A 283 -11.40 22.37 -14.17
C PHE A 283 -12.04 23.76 -14.03
N LEU A 284 -13.36 23.83 -13.86
CA LEU A 284 -14.05 25.08 -13.54
C LEU A 284 -13.62 25.64 -12.18
N LEU A 285 -13.52 24.78 -11.17
CA LEU A 285 -13.02 25.16 -9.85
C LEU A 285 -11.57 25.64 -9.92
N MET A 286 -10.69 24.94 -10.64
CA MET A 286 -9.29 25.36 -10.77
C MET A 286 -9.13 26.69 -11.49
N ASN A 287 -9.97 26.96 -12.50
CA ASN A 287 -10.00 28.25 -13.19
C ASN A 287 -10.47 29.39 -12.27
N SER A 288 -11.45 29.16 -11.39
CA SER A 288 -11.89 30.18 -10.42
C SER A 288 -10.90 30.42 -9.30
N LEU A 289 -10.11 29.40 -8.95
CA LEU A 289 -9.03 29.51 -7.96
C LEU A 289 -7.79 30.22 -8.49
N ARG A 290 -7.61 30.33 -9.81
CA ARG A 290 -6.48 31.06 -10.42
C ARG A 290 -6.62 32.56 -10.12
N PRO A 291 -5.57 33.24 -9.63
CA PRO A 291 -5.67 34.68 -9.42
C PRO A 291 -5.93 35.34 -10.77
N GLU A 292 -6.83 36.32 -10.84
CA GLU A 292 -7.09 37.08 -12.06
C GLU A 292 -5.78 37.70 -12.56
N LEU A 293 -5.16 37.06 -13.55
CA LEU A 293 -4.04 37.64 -14.27
C LEU A 293 -4.60 38.64 -15.28
N SER A 294 -4.97 39.81 -14.79
CA SER A 294 -5.22 40.97 -15.64
C SER A 294 -3.98 41.85 -15.66
N ASN A 295 -3.34 41.86 -16.84
CA ASN A 295 -2.44 42.87 -17.40
C ASN A 295 -0.92 42.56 -17.32
N ALA A 296 -0.49 41.62 -18.16
CA ALA A 296 0.76 41.77 -18.92
C ALA A 296 0.65 40.96 -20.23
N THR A 297 0.13 41.61 -21.27
CA THR A 297 0.34 41.18 -22.64
C THR A 297 1.74 41.63 -23.09
N GLU A 298 2.36 40.82 -23.93
CA GLU A 298 3.58 41.06 -24.71
C GLU A 298 4.92 40.81 -24.01
N LEU A 299 5.57 39.69 -24.36
CA LEU A 299 6.60 39.72 -25.39
C LEU A 299 6.78 38.32 -25.98
N GLY A 300 6.58 38.22 -27.29
CA GLY A 300 6.94 37.05 -28.07
C GLY A 300 8.45 36.88 -28.18
N GLY A 301 8.88 35.63 -28.35
CA GLY A 301 10.26 35.28 -28.65
C GLY A 301 10.35 33.81 -29.03
N ASN A 302 10.37 33.55 -30.33
CA ASN A 302 10.63 32.25 -30.95
C ASN A 302 12.16 31.97 -30.97
N LEU A 303 12.51 30.69 -31.16
CA LEU A 303 13.76 30.11 -31.70
C LEU A 303 14.76 29.40 -30.75
N GLY A 304 15.19 28.20 -31.19
CA GLY A 304 16.42 27.48 -30.82
C GLY A 304 16.15 26.21 -30.01
N SER A 305 15.95 25.01 -30.57
CA SER A 305 16.96 24.13 -31.18
C SER A 305 18.40 24.54 -30.86
N ASP A 306 19.03 23.81 -29.93
CA ASP A 306 20.45 23.45 -30.04
C ASP A 306 20.74 22.19 -29.22
N ASP A 307 21.64 21.42 -29.80
CA ASP A 307 22.06 20.05 -29.52
C ASP A 307 23.18 19.97 -28.44
N ILE A 308 23.26 18.78 -27.83
CA ILE A 308 24.48 18.08 -27.35
C ILE A 308 25.21 18.55 -26.06
N ASN A 309 25.26 17.65 -25.06
CA ASN A 309 26.46 17.01 -24.44
C ASN A 309 26.02 16.27 -23.15
N VAL A 310 25.91 14.94 -23.12
CA VAL A 310 26.99 13.97 -22.84
C VAL A 310 28.00 14.47 -21.80
N TYR A 311 27.81 14.02 -20.57
CA TYR A 311 28.92 13.72 -19.65
C TYR A 311 28.70 12.31 -19.12
N ASP A 312 29.55 11.40 -19.59
CA ASP A 312 29.93 10.18 -18.90
C ASP A 312 30.58 10.55 -17.57
N GLU A 313 30.24 9.82 -16.51
CA GLU A 313 31.22 9.52 -15.47
C GLU A 313 31.03 8.08 -14.98
N ASP A 314 32.09 7.33 -15.16
CA ASP A 314 32.29 5.90 -15.04
C ASP A 314 33.23 5.69 -13.83
N ILE A 315 32.78 5.02 -12.76
CA ILE A 315 33.62 4.45 -11.68
C ILE A 315 32.86 3.23 -11.13
N GLY A 316 33.21 1.99 -11.46
CA GLY A 316 34.30 1.21 -10.81
C GLY A 316 33.82 0.64 -9.47
N SER A 317 33.20 -0.56 -9.44
CA SER A 317 33.84 -1.86 -9.15
C SER A 317 34.89 -1.82 -8.04
N ASP A 318 34.60 -2.47 -6.91
CA ASP A 318 35.58 -3.31 -6.21
C ASP A 318 34.88 -4.35 -5.32
N GLY A 319 35.18 -5.61 -5.60
CA GLY A 319 34.85 -6.75 -4.75
C GLY A 319 36.03 -7.13 -3.87
N MET A 320 35.74 -7.72 -2.71
CA MET A 320 36.71 -8.49 -1.94
C MET A 320 36.01 -9.76 -1.46
N GLY A 321 36.41 -10.89 -2.03
CA GLY A 321 36.15 -12.21 -1.49
C GLY A 321 37.18 -12.55 -0.41
N GLU A 322 36.75 -13.32 0.59
CA GLU A 322 37.66 -14.06 1.45
C GLU A 322 37.44 -15.55 1.20
N ASP A 323 38.52 -16.20 0.76
CA ASP A 323 38.66 -17.62 0.56
C ASP A 323 38.75 -18.35 1.91
N ILE A 324 38.00 -19.44 2.07
CA ILE A 324 38.15 -20.38 3.18
C ILE A 324 38.64 -21.72 2.61
N ASP A 325 39.76 -22.20 3.16
CA ASP A 325 40.53 -23.37 2.75
C ASP A 325 39.71 -24.68 2.87
N PRO A 326 39.58 -25.51 1.81
CA PRO A 326 38.87 -26.78 1.83
C PRO A 326 39.49 -27.87 2.73
N ALA A 327 40.73 -27.71 3.23
CA ALA A 327 41.39 -28.71 4.06
C ALA A 327 40.97 -28.69 5.55
N GLU A 328 40.35 -27.60 6.03
CA GLU A 328 40.01 -27.44 7.45
C GLU A 328 38.66 -28.07 7.83
N VAL A 329 37.78 -28.33 6.86
CA VAL A 329 36.42 -28.89 7.09
C VAL A 329 36.42 -30.43 7.12
N ALA A 330 37.48 -31.07 6.62
CA ALA A 330 37.57 -32.53 6.52
C ALA A 330 37.85 -33.25 7.87
N ASN A 331 38.33 -32.53 8.89
CA ASN A 331 38.65 -33.11 10.20
C ASN A 331 37.47 -33.09 11.21
N MET A 332 36.31 -32.56 10.84
CA MET A 332 35.11 -32.57 11.71
C MET A 332 34.13 -33.70 11.40
N LEU A 333 34.37 -34.51 10.36
CA LEU A 333 33.45 -35.55 9.88
C LEU A 333 33.85 -36.98 10.26
N SER A 334 34.83 -37.18 11.15
CA SER A 334 35.42 -38.51 11.41
C SER A 334 35.21 -39.11 12.79
N GLU A 335 34.45 -38.51 13.73
CA GLU A 335 34.40 -39.03 15.12
C GLU A 335 33.05 -39.52 15.68
N ASP A 336 31.90 -39.31 15.05
CA ASP A 336 30.61 -39.74 15.67
C ASP A 336 29.95 -40.97 15.02
N ALA A 337 30.68 -41.72 14.19
CA ALA A 337 30.25 -43.02 13.69
C ALA A 337 30.62 -44.15 14.66
N SER A 338 30.07 -44.13 15.88
CA SER A 338 30.05 -45.30 16.76
C SER A 338 29.08 -45.11 17.93
N ASN A 339 28.26 -46.13 18.18
CA ASN A 339 27.25 -46.30 19.24
C ASN A 339 25.85 -45.79 18.84
N ASP A 340 24.77 -46.55 18.82
CA ASP A 340 24.53 -47.91 19.26
C ASP A 340 23.41 -48.54 18.45
N GLU A 341 23.60 -49.82 18.22
CA GLU A 341 22.71 -50.81 17.66
C GLU A 341 21.67 -51.22 18.74
N VAL A 342 20.56 -51.84 18.30
CA VAL A 342 19.67 -52.72 19.11
C VAL A 342 18.56 -52.06 19.97
N ASN A 343 17.30 -52.11 19.49
CA ASN A 343 16.32 -53.06 20.01
C ASN A 343 14.98 -53.04 19.25
N ASP A 344 14.57 -54.25 18.92
CA ASP A 344 13.28 -54.68 18.39
C ASP A 344 12.09 -54.42 19.36
N GLU A 345 10.89 -54.59 18.78
CA GLU A 345 9.77 -55.36 19.34
C GLU A 345 8.50 -54.64 19.90
N VAL A 346 7.35 -55.06 19.32
CA VAL A 346 5.96 -55.17 19.89
C VAL A 346 5.23 -53.81 20.15
N ILE A 347 4.08 -53.44 19.55
CA ILE A 347 2.81 -54.09 19.11
C ILE A 347 2.27 -53.34 17.88
#